data_AF-A0AAJ6MLX6-F1
#
_entry.id   AF-A0AAJ6MLX6-F1
#
_cell.length_a   1.000
_cell.length_b   1.000
_cell.length_c   1.000
_cell.angle_alpha   90.00
_cell.angle_beta   90.00
_cell.angle_gamma   90.00
#
_symmetry.space_group_name_H-M   'P 1'
#
loop_
_entity.id
_entity.type
_entity.pdbx_description
1 polymer ?
#
loop_
_entity_poly.entity_id
_entity_poly.type
_entity_poly.pdbx_seq_one_letter_code
_entity_poly.pdbx_strand_id
1 'polypeptide(L)'
;MRPRRSSRALEAIIRDLIETPDGATYFAERVWGVSLRYDLGGSHPLVGRSAPDFELACGSRLGERLRNGRGLLLDFDACASLQAVAARWSKRITYVASDARDRLGLRGVLVRPDGFVAWAIDAAPDLEDAAQAMARWFGEADAAHERA
;
A
#
# COMPACT_ATOMS: atom_id res chain seq x y z
N MET A 1 -26.41 28.54 -12.00
CA MET A 1 -26.96 27.69 -13.09
C MET A 1 -28.14 26.90 -12.53
N ARG A 2 -29.36 26.98 -13.10
CA ARG A 2 -30.53 26.21 -12.60
C ARG A 2 -30.57 24.82 -13.27
N PRO A 3 -30.72 23.71 -12.52
CA PRO A 3 -30.79 22.38 -13.11
C PRO A 3 -32.05 22.22 -13.98
N ARG A 4 -31.87 21.65 -15.18
CA ARG A 4 -32.96 21.35 -16.12
C ARG A 4 -33.76 20.13 -15.62
N ARG A 5 -34.95 19.88 -16.19
CA ARG A 5 -35.77 18.69 -15.83
C ARG A 5 -35.01 17.38 -16.01
N SER A 6 -34.25 17.26 -17.10
CA SER A 6 -33.39 16.10 -17.36
C SER A 6 -32.31 15.92 -16.28
N SER A 7 -31.70 17.01 -15.81
CA SER A 7 -30.72 16.95 -14.73
C SER A 7 -31.31 16.48 -13.40
N ARG A 8 -32.56 16.86 -13.09
CA ARG A 8 -33.27 16.37 -11.89
C ARG A 8 -33.64 14.89 -11.99
N ALA A 9 -34.06 14.43 -13.16
CA ALA A 9 -34.35 13.01 -13.37
C ALA A 9 -33.08 12.15 -13.21
N LEU A 10 -31.95 12.61 -13.76
CA LEU A 10 -30.67 11.94 -13.58
C LEU A 10 -30.20 11.97 -12.12
N GLU A 11 -30.40 13.08 -11.41
CA GLU A 11 -30.05 13.20 -9.99
C GLU A 11 -30.83 12.22 -9.12
N ALA A 12 -32.12 12.00 -9.39
CA ALA A 12 -32.90 10.99 -8.68
C ALA A 12 -32.33 9.56 -8.88
N ILE A 13 -31.97 9.19 -10.11
CA ILE A 13 -31.37 7.87 -10.38
C ILE A 13 -30.00 7.73 -9.69
N ILE A 14 -29.17 8.78 -9.72
CA ILE A 14 -27.86 8.77 -9.04
C ILE A 14 -28.05 8.67 -7.52
N ARG A 15 -29.06 9.34 -6.96
CA ARG A 15 -29.42 9.25 -5.54
C ARG A 15 -29.81 7.82 -5.17
N ASP A 16 -30.71 7.19 -5.91
CA ASP A 16 -31.12 5.81 -5.67
C ASP A 16 -29.90 4.85 -5.70
N LEU A 17 -28.94 5.10 -6.60
CA LEU A 17 -27.70 4.32 -6.64
C LEU A 17 -26.82 4.56 -5.40
N ILE A 18 -26.64 5.81 -4.98
CA ILE A 18 -25.86 6.18 -3.78
C ILE A 18 -26.51 5.62 -2.50
N GLU A 19 -27.83 5.43 -2.47
CA GLU A 19 -28.53 4.83 -1.32
C GLU A 19 -28.26 3.32 -1.16
N THR A 20 -27.56 2.69 -2.12
CA THR A 20 -27.04 1.32 -1.96
C THR A 20 -25.63 1.32 -1.34
N PRO A 21 -25.25 0.29 -0.57
CA PRO A 21 -23.90 0.18 -0.02
C PRO A 21 -22.79 0.22 -1.09
N ASP A 22 -22.99 -0.47 -2.22
CA ASP A 22 -22.01 -0.52 -3.32
C ASP A 22 -21.90 0.83 -4.04
N GLY A 23 -23.02 1.51 -4.28
CA GLY A 23 -23.02 2.84 -4.88
C GLY A 23 -22.39 3.88 -3.96
N ALA A 24 -22.74 3.87 -2.67
CA ALA A 24 -22.10 4.74 -1.68
C ALA A 24 -20.58 4.54 -1.66
N THR A 25 -20.13 3.28 -1.64
CA THR A 25 -18.70 2.92 -1.65
C THR A 25 -18.02 3.41 -2.93
N TYR A 26 -18.58 3.11 -4.10
CA TYR A 26 -18.04 3.54 -5.38
C TYR A 26 -17.85 5.06 -5.46
N PHE A 27 -18.86 5.83 -5.04
CA PHE A 27 -18.78 7.30 -5.06
C PHE A 27 -17.79 7.82 -4.02
N ALA A 28 -17.78 7.26 -2.82
CA ALA A 28 -16.83 7.62 -1.78
C ALA A 28 -15.39 7.38 -2.28
N GLU A 29 -15.07 6.18 -2.74
CA GLU A 29 -13.72 5.86 -3.20
C GLU A 29 -13.22 6.82 -4.30
N ARG A 30 -14.13 7.25 -5.18
CA ARG A 30 -13.79 8.13 -6.29
C ARG A 30 -13.65 9.60 -5.89
N VAL A 31 -14.46 10.08 -4.95
CA VAL A 31 -14.34 11.43 -4.38
C VAL A 31 -13.08 11.55 -3.52
N TRP A 32 -12.77 10.53 -2.72
CA TRP A 32 -11.61 10.51 -1.82
C TRP A 32 -10.30 10.11 -2.52
N GLY A 33 -10.35 9.78 -3.81
CA GLY A 33 -9.17 9.36 -4.58
C GLY A 33 -8.63 7.98 -4.18
N VAL A 34 -9.35 7.21 -3.37
CA VAL A 34 -8.98 5.87 -2.93
C VAL A 34 -8.94 4.89 -4.11
N SER A 35 -9.75 5.12 -5.14
CA SER A 35 -9.69 4.35 -6.38
C SER A 35 -8.45 4.65 -7.25
N LEU A 36 -7.60 5.63 -6.89
CA LEU A 36 -6.41 5.95 -7.67
C LEU A 36 -5.46 4.75 -7.64
N ARG A 37 -5.11 4.26 -8.83
CA ARG A 37 -4.11 3.21 -9.01
C ARG A 37 -3.06 3.66 -10.02
N TYR A 38 -1.81 3.69 -9.59
CA TYR A 38 -0.67 3.82 -10.48
C TYR A 38 -0.38 2.48 -11.17
N ASP A 39 -0.03 2.53 -12.45
CA ASP A 39 0.54 1.37 -13.12
C ASP A 39 2.02 1.23 -12.73
N LEU A 40 2.25 0.51 -11.63
CA LEU A 40 3.58 0.22 -11.11
C LEU A 40 4.08 -1.14 -11.60
N GLY A 41 3.34 -1.86 -12.46
CA GLY A 41 3.57 -3.28 -12.73
C GLY A 41 3.38 -4.16 -11.47
N GLY A 42 3.44 -5.48 -11.64
CA GLY A 42 3.23 -6.45 -10.56
C GLY A 42 1.85 -7.13 -10.62
N SER A 43 1.77 -8.34 -10.09
CA SER A 43 0.60 -9.21 -10.17
C SER A 43 -0.44 -8.92 -9.08
N HIS A 44 -0.02 -8.41 -7.92
CA HIS A 44 -0.89 -8.28 -6.77
C HIS A 44 -1.88 -7.07 -6.90
N PRO A 45 -3.18 -7.24 -6.62
CA PRO A 45 -4.20 -6.19 -6.82
C PRO A 45 -4.00 -4.87 -6.05
N LEU A 46 -3.31 -4.93 -4.91
CA LEU A 46 -2.96 -3.74 -4.12
C LEU A 46 -1.83 -2.92 -4.72
N VAL A 47 -1.01 -3.48 -5.61
CA VAL A 47 0.12 -2.75 -6.19
C VAL A 47 -0.38 -1.57 -7.02
N GLY A 48 0.18 -0.40 -6.71
CA GLY A 48 -0.21 0.87 -7.28
C GLY A 48 -1.35 1.59 -6.57
N ARG A 49 -1.96 1.00 -5.53
CA ARG A 49 -3.01 1.64 -4.72
C ARG A 49 -2.44 2.27 -3.46
N SER A 50 -3.21 3.16 -2.84
CA SER A 50 -2.90 3.65 -1.49
C SER A 50 -2.89 2.48 -0.50
N ALA A 51 -1.88 2.43 0.35
CA ALA A 51 -1.72 1.38 1.35
C ALA A 51 -2.84 1.48 2.40
N PRO A 52 -3.50 0.34 2.74
CA PRO A 52 -4.38 0.30 3.89
C PRO A 52 -3.64 0.78 5.15
N ASP A 53 -4.31 1.57 5.98
CA ASP A 53 -3.75 2.05 7.24
C ASP A 53 -3.80 0.95 8.31
N PHE A 54 -2.95 -0.08 8.14
CA PHE A 54 -2.91 -1.25 9.02
C PHE A 54 -2.68 -0.84 10.47
N GLU A 55 -3.56 -1.31 11.36
CA GLU A 55 -3.35 -1.23 12.80
C GLU A 55 -2.45 -2.39 13.24
N LEU A 56 -1.18 -2.07 13.53
CA LEU A 56 -0.19 -3.06 13.90
C LEU A 56 -0.44 -3.58 15.32
N ALA A 57 0.02 -4.79 15.62
CA ALA A 57 -0.12 -5.42 16.93
C ALA A 57 0.50 -4.59 18.08
N CYS A 58 1.49 -3.76 17.78
CA CYS A 58 2.08 -2.81 18.73
C CYS A 58 1.24 -1.54 18.98
N GLY A 59 0.05 -1.42 18.38
CA GLY A 59 -0.88 -0.30 18.53
C GLY A 59 -0.62 0.90 17.62
N SER A 60 0.53 0.96 16.95
CA SER A 60 0.81 2.00 15.95
C SER A 60 0.14 1.70 14.61
N ARG A 61 -0.13 2.75 13.83
CA ARG A 61 -0.68 2.61 12.47
C ARG A 61 0.38 2.75 11.38
N LEU A 62 0.15 2.15 10.21
CA LEU A 62 1.07 2.24 9.07
C LEU A 62 1.34 3.70 8.67
N GLY A 63 0.31 4.54 8.63
CA GLY A 63 0.45 5.97 8.29
C GLY A 63 1.35 6.74 9.26
N GLU A 64 1.44 6.33 10.53
CA GLU A 64 2.34 6.97 11.50
C GLU A 64 3.80 6.64 11.22
N ARG A 65 4.08 5.43 10.75
CA ARG A 65 5.42 4.95 10.41
C ARG A 65 5.97 5.62 9.14
N LEU A 66 5.10 6.04 8.23
CA LEU A 66 5.47 6.75 6.99
C LEU A 66 5.78 8.24 7.18
N ARG A 67 5.49 8.82 8.35
CA ARG A 67 5.72 10.27 8.62
C ARG A 67 7.17 10.71 8.50
N ASN A 68 8.13 9.78 8.55
CA ASN A 68 9.55 10.06 8.37
C ASN A 68 9.97 10.25 6.89
N GLY A 69 9.04 10.11 5.93
CA GLY A 69 9.30 10.26 4.51
C GLY A 69 10.15 9.13 3.90
N ARG A 70 10.25 7.99 4.58
CA ARG A 70 11.01 6.81 4.12
C ARG A 70 10.05 5.75 3.58
N GLY A 71 10.58 4.88 2.72
CA GLY A 71 9.86 3.67 2.35
C GLY A 71 9.68 2.76 3.56
N LEU A 72 8.67 1.89 3.51
CA LEU A 72 8.38 0.95 4.58
C LEU A 72 8.16 -0.44 4.01
N LEU A 73 8.88 -1.43 4.52
CA LEU A 73 8.59 -2.84 4.26
C LEU A 73 7.98 -3.43 5.54
N LEU A 74 6.70 -3.76 5.47
CA LEU A 74 5.98 -4.44 6.53
C LEU A 74 5.99 -5.93 6.27
N ASP A 75 6.44 -6.69 7.27
CA ASP A 75 6.51 -8.14 7.27
C ASP A 75 5.63 -8.65 8.40
N PHE A 76 4.48 -9.23 8.05
CA PHE A 76 3.49 -9.68 9.03
C PHE A 76 3.93 -10.97 9.74
N ASP A 77 4.81 -11.77 9.11
CA ASP A 77 5.26 -13.05 9.67
C ASP A 77 6.66 -13.00 10.29
N ALA A 78 7.30 -11.83 10.31
CA ALA A 78 8.65 -11.63 10.84
C ALA A 78 9.66 -12.62 10.21
N CYS A 79 9.63 -12.76 8.88
CA CYS A 79 10.49 -13.65 8.13
C CYS A 79 11.95 -13.14 8.14
N ALA A 80 12.85 -13.86 8.82
CA ALA A 80 14.27 -13.49 8.93
C ALA A 80 14.98 -13.30 7.57
N SER A 81 14.59 -14.08 6.56
CA SER A 81 15.12 -13.95 5.20
C SER A 81 14.71 -12.62 4.55
N LEU A 82 13.44 -12.21 4.70
CA LEU A 82 12.96 -10.94 4.18
C LEU A 82 13.62 -9.76 4.91
N GLN A 83 13.80 -9.85 6.22
CA GLN A 83 14.56 -8.88 7.01
C GLN A 83 16.00 -8.73 6.49
N ALA A 84 16.69 -9.84 6.22
CA ALA A 84 18.06 -9.83 5.72
C ALA A 84 18.17 -9.15 4.34
N VAL A 85 17.21 -9.38 3.44
CA VAL A 85 17.16 -8.69 2.14
C VAL A 85 16.90 -7.21 2.35
N ALA A 86 15.93 -6.83 3.20
CA ALA A 86 15.57 -5.44 3.47
C ALA A 86 16.69 -4.63 4.11
N ALA A 87 17.54 -5.27 4.92
CA ALA A 87 18.69 -4.63 5.57
C ALA A 87 19.66 -3.99 4.56
N ARG A 88 19.72 -4.52 3.32
CA ARG A 88 20.51 -3.97 2.22
C ARG A 88 20.01 -2.59 1.74
N TRP A 89 18.79 -2.18 2.10
CA TRP A 89 18.21 -0.86 1.80
C TRP A 89 17.90 -0.06 3.06
N SER A 90 18.55 -0.39 4.19
CA SER A 90 18.26 0.17 5.52
C SER A 90 18.41 1.69 5.63
N LYS A 91 19.04 2.40 4.68
CA LYS A 91 19.05 3.87 4.63
C LYS A 91 17.76 4.47 4.05
N ARG A 92 17.08 3.75 3.16
CA ARG A 92 15.91 4.25 2.40
C ARG A 92 14.59 3.59 2.83
N ILE A 93 14.66 2.36 3.30
CA ILE A 93 13.50 1.55 3.69
C ILE A 93 13.57 1.26 5.18
N THR A 94 12.46 1.47 5.87
CA THR A 94 12.24 1.07 7.26
C THR A 94 11.60 -0.32 7.24
N TYR A 95 12.29 -1.31 7.77
CA TYR A 95 11.72 -2.65 7.97
C TYR A 95 10.91 -2.67 9.28
N VAL A 96 9.69 -3.21 9.22
CA VAL A 96 8.83 -3.42 10.38
C VAL A 96 8.35 -4.86 10.35
N ALA A 97 8.78 -5.65 11.34
CA ALA A 97 8.21 -6.96 11.62
C ALA A 97 7.09 -6.79 12.66
N SER A 98 5.85 -6.91 12.24
CA SER A 98 4.69 -6.85 13.14
C SER A 98 3.49 -7.41 12.42
N ASP A 99 2.73 -8.27 13.11
CA ASP A 99 1.38 -8.61 12.68
C ASP A 99 0.46 -7.38 12.78
N ALA A 100 -0.71 -7.45 12.14
CA ALA A 100 -1.76 -6.44 12.21
C ALA A 100 -3.08 -7.05 12.66
N ARG A 101 -3.97 -6.22 13.22
CA ARG A 101 -5.31 -6.67 13.62
C ARG A 101 -6.10 -7.27 12.46
N ASP A 102 -5.95 -6.69 11.28
CA ASP A 102 -6.44 -7.24 10.03
C ASP A 102 -5.37 -7.01 8.95
N ARG A 103 -4.73 -8.10 8.51
CA ARG A 103 -3.70 -8.09 7.47
C ARG A 103 -4.26 -8.27 6.06
N LEU A 104 -5.57 -8.41 5.89
CA LEU A 104 -6.23 -8.58 4.59
C LEU A 104 -5.68 -9.77 3.77
N GLY A 105 -5.22 -10.82 4.44
CA GLY A 105 -4.58 -11.99 3.81
C GLY A 105 -3.13 -11.78 3.35
N LEU A 106 -2.55 -10.60 3.59
CA LEU A 106 -1.17 -10.31 3.22
C LEU A 106 -0.16 -10.92 4.20
N ARG A 107 1.01 -11.26 3.67
CA ARG A 107 2.19 -11.71 4.43
C ARG A 107 3.30 -10.66 4.42
N GLY A 108 3.35 -9.82 3.38
CA GLY A 108 4.25 -8.67 3.34
C GLY A 108 3.79 -7.59 2.37
N VAL A 109 4.18 -6.34 2.66
CA VAL A 109 3.87 -5.18 1.81
C VAL A 109 5.01 -4.15 1.84
N LEU A 110 5.42 -3.70 0.65
CA LEU A 110 6.35 -2.60 0.45
C LEU A 110 5.57 -1.34 0.08
N VAL A 111 5.72 -0.29 0.89
CA VAL A 111 5.04 0.99 0.74
C VAL A 111 6.07 2.08 0.45
N ARG A 112 5.79 2.88 -0.57
CA ARG A 112 6.57 4.06 -0.94
C ARG A 112 6.39 5.20 0.08
N PRO A 113 7.30 6.18 0.11
CA PRO A 113 7.14 7.37 0.96
C PRO A 113 5.84 8.16 0.76
N ASP A 114 5.22 8.04 -0.42
CA ASP A 114 3.92 8.66 -0.76
C ASP A 114 2.70 7.85 -0.30
N GLY A 115 2.92 6.71 0.37
CA GLY A 115 1.85 5.83 0.86
C GLY A 115 1.29 4.87 -0.17
N PHE A 116 1.86 4.78 -1.38
CA PHE A 116 1.43 3.80 -2.38
C PHE A 116 2.16 2.47 -2.26
N VAL A 117 1.42 1.38 -2.43
CA VAL A 117 1.97 0.02 -2.42
C VAL A 117 2.78 -0.23 -3.68
N ALA A 118 4.06 -0.55 -3.52
CA ALA A 118 4.99 -0.89 -4.60
C ALA A 118 5.15 -2.40 -4.81
N TRP A 119 4.89 -3.20 -3.77
CA TRP A 119 4.93 -4.66 -3.81
C TRP A 119 4.08 -5.21 -2.66
N ALA A 120 3.44 -6.36 -2.88
CA ALA A 120 2.62 -7.04 -1.88
C ALA A 120 2.56 -8.53 -2.18
N ILE A 121 2.44 -9.35 -1.14
CA ILE A 121 2.31 -10.80 -1.26
C ILE A 121 1.34 -11.37 -0.22
N ASP A 122 0.57 -12.38 -0.62
CA ASP A 122 -0.35 -13.18 0.18
C ASP A 122 0.20 -14.60 0.48
N ALA A 123 1.15 -15.06 -0.32
CA ALA A 123 1.88 -16.32 -0.17
C ALA A 123 3.29 -16.13 0.42
N ALA A 124 4.06 -17.22 0.52
CA ALA A 124 5.43 -17.16 1.02
C ALA A 124 6.28 -16.18 0.20
N PRO A 125 7.03 -15.27 0.85
CA PRO A 125 7.77 -14.21 0.16
C PRO A 125 8.79 -14.79 -0.82
N ASP A 126 8.60 -14.49 -2.09
CA ASP A 126 9.67 -14.58 -3.07
C ASP A 126 10.67 -13.45 -2.82
N LEU A 127 11.83 -13.82 -2.30
CA LEU A 127 12.88 -12.88 -1.91
C LEU A 127 13.48 -12.15 -3.11
N GLU A 128 13.49 -12.78 -4.28
CA GLU A 128 14.01 -12.17 -5.50
C GLU A 128 13.05 -11.10 -6.01
N ASP A 129 11.75 -11.39 -6.01
CA ASP A 129 10.72 -10.41 -6.37
C ASP A 129 10.70 -9.21 -5.41
N ALA A 130 10.80 -9.46 -4.09
CA ALA A 130 10.91 -8.39 -3.10
C ALA A 130 12.17 -7.54 -3.31
N ALA A 131 13.32 -8.17 -3.58
CA ALA A 131 14.57 -7.45 -3.88
C ALA A 131 14.47 -6.63 -5.18
N GLN A 132 13.83 -7.18 -6.22
CA GLN A 132 13.62 -6.51 -7.50
C GLN A 132 12.69 -5.30 -7.34
N ALA A 133 11.64 -5.40 -6.53
CA ALA A 133 10.77 -4.29 -6.20
C ALA A 133 11.51 -3.19 -5.42
N MET A 134 12.31 -3.57 -4.41
CA MET A 134 13.14 -2.62 -3.67
C MET A 134 14.15 -1.92 -4.58
N ALA A 135 14.83 -2.68 -5.45
CA ALA A 135 15.78 -2.11 -6.42
C ALA A 135 15.12 -1.14 -7.40
N ARG A 136 13.94 -1.50 -7.91
CA ARG A 136 13.18 -0.67 -8.86
C ARG A 136 12.75 0.67 -8.28
N TRP A 137 12.27 0.67 -7.03
CA TRP A 137 11.65 1.86 -6.43
C TRP A 137 12.59 2.66 -5.53
N PHE A 138 13.61 2.02 -4.95
CA PHE A 138 14.54 2.64 -4.02
C PHE A 138 15.98 2.69 -4.55
N GLY A 139 16.25 2.17 -5.75
CA GLY A 139 17.58 2.13 -6.37
C GLY A 139 18.42 0.94 -5.89
N GLU A 140 19.69 0.89 -6.28
CA GLU A 140 20.60 -0.20 -5.88
C GLU A 140 20.74 -0.31 -4.36
N ALA A 141 21.05 -1.52 -3.86
CA ALA A 141 21.33 -1.74 -2.45
C ALA A 141 22.40 -0.78 -1.93
N ASP A 142 22.30 -0.40 -0.65
CA ASP A 142 23.32 0.36 0.02
C ASP A 142 24.64 -0.42 -0.08
N ALA A 143 25.69 0.24 -0.59
CA ALA A 143 27.02 -0.36 -0.70
C ALA A 143 27.40 -0.93 0.67
N ALA A 144 27.72 -2.24 0.70
CA ALA A 144 28.29 -2.86 1.87
C ALA A 144 29.54 -2.05 2.25
N HIS A 145 29.60 -1.54 3.48
CA HIS A 145 30.85 -0.98 3.97
C HIS A 145 31.89 -2.10 3.96
N GLU A 146 32.74 -2.11 2.95
CA GLU A 146 34.01 -2.82 2.95
C GLU A 146 34.85 -2.13 4.04
N ARG A 147 34.70 -2.59 5.29
CA ARG A 147 35.57 -2.18 6.39
C ARG A 147 36.90 -2.89 6.19
N ALA A 148 37.91 -2.11 5.78
CA ALA A 148 39.32 -2.44 5.87
C ALA A 148 39.75 -2.73 7.33
#